data_AF-A0A8J5QY99-F1
#
_entry.id   AF-A0A8J5QY99-F1
#
_cell.length_a   1.000
_cell.length_b   1.000
_cell.length_c   1.000
_cell.angle_alpha   90.00
_cell.angle_beta   90.00
_cell.angle_gamma   90.00
#
_symmetry.space_group_name_H-M   'P 1'
#
loop_
_entity.id
_entity.type
_entity.pdbx_description
1 polymer ?
#
loop_
_entity_poly.entity_id
_entity_poly.type
_entity_poly.pdbx_seq_one_letter_code
_entity_poly.pdbx_strand_id
1 'polypeptide(L)'
;MPGSFCVKEIRQGPRGFIWDGRFRQVVRRCASVAETGVTNVCNWGVDENGVYWQQCYCSEDSCNGATSLSSSLTIATIISFFITIHFIR
;
A
#
# COMPACT_ATOMS: atom_id res chain seq x y z
N MET A 1 15.54 -16.92 12.28
CA MET A 1 14.76 -15.66 12.23
C MET A 1 14.33 -15.45 10.79
N PRO A 2 13.04 -15.37 10.43
CA PRO A 2 12.71 -15.28 9.02
C PRO A 2 12.92 -13.85 8.52
N GLY A 3 14.01 -13.67 7.79
CA GLY A 3 14.30 -12.53 6.92
C GLY A 3 15.10 -11.39 7.56
N SER A 4 16.28 -11.07 7.01
CA SER A 4 17.00 -9.82 7.33
C SER A 4 16.46 -8.60 6.56
N PHE A 5 15.57 -8.83 5.60
CA PHE A 5 14.99 -7.80 4.75
C PHE A 5 13.47 -7.86 4.78
N CYS A 6 12.84 -6.72 4.54
CA CYS A 6 11.42 -6.61 4.27
C CYS A 6 11.19 -6.47 2.75
N VAL A 7 10.12 -7.04 2.24
CA VAL A 7 9.70 -6.86 0.84
C VAL A 7 8.27 -6.35 0.75
N LYS A 8 8.03 -5.47 -0.21
CA LYS A 8 6.71 -4.96 -0.61
C LYS A 8 6.51 -5.26 -2.09
N GLU A 9 5.50 -6.09 -2.38
CA GLU A 9 5.10 -6.42 -3.75
C GLU A 9 3.74 -5.80 -4.06
N ILE A 10 3.65 -5.10 -5.18
CA ILE A 10 2.42 -4.50 -5.70
C ILE A 10 2.08 -5.20 -7.01
N ARG A 11 0.86 -5.70 -7.12
CA ARG A 11 0.28 -6.20 -8.37
C ARG A 11 -0.93 -5.35 -8.72
N GLN A 12 -0.99 -4.89 -9.96
CA GLN A 12 -2.01 -3.95 -10.36
C GLN A 12 -2.46 -4.24 -11.79
N GLY A 13 -3.73 -4.62 -11.97
CA GLY A 13 -4.29 -5.05 -13.26
C GLY A 13 -4.15 -4.03 -14.37
N PRO A 14 -4.31 -4.36 -15.65
CA PRO A 14 -4.38 -3.33 -16.69
C PRO A 14 -5.54 -2.35 -16.43
N ARG A 15 -5.48 -1.15 -17.02
CA ARG A 15 -6.68 -0.32 -17.13
C ARG A 15 -7.62 -1.03 -18.10
N GLY A 16 -8.75 -1.53 -17.60
CA GLY A 16 -9.79 -2.03 -18.47
C GLY A 16 -10.60 -0.90 -19.12
N PHE A 17 -11.64 -1.29 -19.86
CA PHE A 17 -12.46 -0.41 -20.68
C PHE A 17 -13.34 0.51 -19.81
N ILE A 18 -12.79 1.69 -19.48
CA ILE A 18 -13.43 2.92 -18.95
C ILE A 18 -14.16 2.78 -17.59
N TRP A 19 -14.70 1.61 -17.21
CA TRP A 19 -15.61 1.45 -16.07
C TRP A 19 -15.31 0.25 -15.15
N ASP A 20 -14.44 -0.69 -15.54
CA ASP A 20 -13.95 -1.74 -14.65
C ASP A 20 -12.78 -1.21 -13.81
N GLY A 21 -13.03 -1.08 -12.50
CA GLY A 21 -12.04 -0.66 -11.54
C GLY A 21 -10.78 -1.52 -11.61
N ARG A 22 -9.61 -0.88 -11.55
CA ARG A 22 -8.32 -1.57 -11.56
C ARG A 22 -8.12 -2.30 -10.23
N PHE A 23 -7.95 -3.62 -10.26
CA PHE A 23 -7.52 -4.33 -9.05
C PHE A 23 -6.11 -3.87 -8.66
N ARG A 24 -5.89 -3.70 -7.35
CA ARG A 24 -4.57 -3.42 -6.78
C ARG A 24 -4.38 -4.25 -5.52
N GLN A 25 -3.42 -5.15 -5.56
CA GLN A 25 -3.02 -5.96 -4.42
C GLN A 25 -1.63 -5.52 -3.95
N VAL A 26 -1.46 -5.40 -2.63
CA VAL A 26 -0.18 -5.05 -2.01
C VAL A 26 0.14 -6.13 -0.98
N VAL A 27 1.18 -6.93 -1.23
CA VAL A 27 1.65 -7.99 -0.33
C VAL A 27 2.91 -7.52 0.37
N ARG A 28 2.96 -7.71 1.69
CA ARG A 28 4.11 -7.36 2.53
C ARG A 28 4.55 -8.61 3.29
N ARG A 29 5.82 -8.96 3.20
CA ARG A 29 6.39 -10.14 3.86
C ARG A 29 7.84 -9.90 4.25
N CYS A 30 8.37 -10.71 5.16
CA CYS A 30 9.80 -10.79 5.43
C CYS A 30 10.49 -11.62 4.33
N ALA A 31 11.74 -11.29 4.03
CA ALA A 31 12.57 -11.97 3.04
C ALA A 31 14.00 -12.15 3.57
N SER A 32 14.61 -13.31 3.29
CA SER A 32 16.00 -13.62 3.68
C SER A 32 17.03 -12.90 2.82
N VAL A 33 16.77 -12.74 1.53
CA VAL A 33 17.66 -12.09 0.55
C VAL A 33 16.80 -11.36 -0.49
N ALA A 34 17.32 -10.26 -1.05
CA ALA A 34 16.71 -9.61 -2.21
C ALA A 34 16.89 -10.50 -3.46
N GLU A 35 15.79 -10.87 -4.13
CA GLU A 35 15.82 -11.75 -5.32
C GLU A 35 16.73 -11.19 -6.44
N THR A 36 16.86 -9.86 -6.52
CA THR A 36 17.70 -9.15 -7.50
C THR A 36 19.02 -8.64 -6.94
N GLY A 37 19.33 -8.91 -5.66
CA GLY A 37 20.56 -8.44 -5.01
C GLY A 37 20.65 -6.92 -4.75
N VAL A 38 19.58 -6.16 -5.00
CA VAL A 38 19.53 -4.70 -4.79
C VAL A 38 18.54 -4.37 -3.67
N THR A 39 18.96 -3.53 -2.72
CA THR A 39 18.13 -3.02 -1.61
C THR A 39 17.86 -1.53 -1.79
N ASN A 40 16.79 -1.03 -1.18
CA ASN A 40 16.36 0.38 -1.19
C ASN A 40 16.01 0.94 -2.59
N VAL A 41 15.85 0.07 -3.58
CA VAL A 41 15.34 0.39 -4.92
C VAL A 41 14.19 -0.57 -5.26
N CYS A 42 13.22 -0.08 -6.02
CA CYS A 42 12.09 -0.87 -6.50
C CYS A 42 12.33 -1.35 -7.92
N ASN A 43 12.27 -2.66 -8.13
CA ASN A 43 12.11 -3.22 -9.46
C ASN A 43 10.64 -3.17 -9.87
N TRP A 44 10.40 -3.06 -11.15
CA TRP A 44 9.06 -3.00 -11.70
C TRP A 44 9.04 -3.57 -13.11
N GLY A 45 7.86 -3.98 -13.54
CA GLY A 45 7.63 -4.48 -14.88
C GLY A 45 6.14 -4.59 -15.18
N VAL A 46 5.85 -5.13 -16.35
CA VAL A 46 4.50 -5.45 -16.79
C VAL A 46 4.53 -6.88 -17.31
N ASP A 47 3.70 -7.74 -16.74
CA ASP A 47 3.51 -9.12 -17.20
C ASP A 47 2.86 -9.14 -18.58
N GLU A 48 2.97 -10.24 -19.33
CA GLU A 48 2.43 -10.36 -20.70
C GLU A 48 0.91 -10.10 -20.78
N ASN A 49 0.18 -10.39 -19.69
CA ASN A 49 -1.25 -10.11 -19.55
C ASN A 49 -1.58 -8.64 -19.19
N GLY A 50 -0.58 -7.75 -19.19
CA GLY A 50 -0.73 -6.33 -18.89
C GLY A 50 -0.77 -5.97 -17.40
N VAL A 51 -0.53 -6.94 -16.50
CA VAL A 51 -0.49 -6.67 -15.06
C VAL A 51 0.83 -5.99 -14.71
N TYR A 52 0.73 -4.78 -14.14
CA TYR A 52 1.89 -4.10 -13.57
C TYR A 52 2.30 -4.79 -12.27
N TRP A 53 3.60 -5.01 -12.12
CA TRP A 53 4.19 -5.47 -10.86
C TRP A 53 5.30 -4.52 -10.41
N GLN A 54 5.45 -4.39 -9.10
CA GLN A 54 6.54 -3.66 -8.47
C GLN A 54 6.97 -4.37 -7.21
N GLN A 55 8.28 -4.53 -7.01
CA GLN A 55 8.88 -5.21 -5.88
C GLN A 55 10.00 -4.35 -5.30
N CYS A 56 9.87 -3.99 -4.03
CA CYS A 56 10.84 -3.17 -3.32
C CYS A 56 11.36 -3.91 -2.09
N TYR A 57 12.68 -3.94 -1.91
CA TYR A 57 13.34 -4.51 -0.74
C TYR A 57 13.91 -3.39 0.14
N CYS A 58 13.84 -3.55 1.45
CA CYS A 58 14.44 -2.64 2.42
C CYS A 58 14.91 -3.42 3.66
N SER A 59 15.84 -2.85 4.44
CA SER A 59 16.53 -3.53 5.55
C SER A 59 16.24 -2.93 6.93
N GLU A 60 15.54 -1.80 6.99
CA GLU A 60 15.18 -1.15 8.25
C GLU A 60 13.91 -1.80 8.85
N ASP A 61 13.74 -1.67 10.16
CA ASP A 61 12.55 -2.20 10.82
C ASP A 61 11.29 -1.52 10.28
N SER A 62 10.28 -2.34 9.95
CA SER A 62 8.96 -1.89 9.45
C SER A 62 8.98 -0.96 8.22
N CYS A 63 10.08 -0.93 7.46
CA CYS A 63 10.25 -0.05 6.29
C CYS A 63 9.25 -0.31 5.14
N ASN A 64 8.68 -1.51 5.06
CA ASN A 64 7.67 -1.86 4.06
C ASN A 64 6.22 -1.51 4.49
N GLY A 65 6.04 -0.70 5.54
CA GLY A 65 4.76 -0.35 6.15
C GLY A 65 3.68 0.20 5.19
N ALA A 66 2.45 0.23 5.68
CA ALA A 66 1.36 0.94 5.02
C ALA A 66 1.47 2.45 5.31
N THR A 67 1.05 3.27 4.36
CA THR A 67 0.80 4.69 4.62
C THR A 67 -0.26 4.81 5.70
N SER A 68 0.06 5.54 6.77
CA SER A 68 -0.92 5.89 7.80
C SER A 68 -1.94 6.88 7.21
N LEU A 69 -3.21 6.65 7.52
CA LEU A 69 -4.25 7.64 7.28
C LEU A 69 -4.13 8.69 8.39
N SER A 70 -3.93 9.95 8.00
CA SER A 70 -4.03 11.07 8.94
C SER A 70 -5.49 11.49 9.05
N SER A 71 -6.03 11.53 10.27
CA SER A 71 -7.38 12.02 10.52
C SER A 71 -7.42 13.54 10.33
N SER A 72 -8.32 14.02 9.48
CA SER A 72 -8.54 15.45 9.32
C SER A 72 -9.33 16.00 10.51
N LEU A 73 -8.77 16.97 11.21
CA LEU A 73 -9.42 17.65 12.35
C LEU A 73 -10.78 18.25 11.95
N THR A 74 -10.90 18.70 10.70
CA THR A 74 -12.15 19.25 10.15
C THR A 74 -13.28 18.23 10.06
N ILE A 75 -12.96 16.97 9.74
CA ILE A 75 -13.97 15.89 9.70
C ILE A 75 -14.43 15.58 11.13
N ALA A 76 -13.50 15.55 12.09
CA ALA A 76 -13.83 15.32 13.49
C ALA A 76 -14.73 16.41 14.09
N THR A 77 -14.49 17.68 13.77
CA THR A 77 -15.32 18.79 14.26
C THR A 77 -16.72 18.79 13.64
N ILE A 78 -16.84 18.47 12.35
CA ILE A 78 -18.14 18.33 11.67
C ILE A 78 -18.95 17.20 12.30
N ILE A 79 -18.34 16.03 12.51
CA ILE A 79 -19.01 14.88 13.15
C ILE A 79 -19.48 15.27 14.56
N SER A 80 -18.62 15.91 15.35
CA SER A 80 -18.97 16.38 16.69
C SER A 80 -20.16 17.34 16.69
N PHE A 81 -20.20 18.29 15.74
CA PHE A 81 -21.31 19.25 15.60
C PHE A 81 -22.65 18.57 15.25
N PHE A 82 -22.65 17.60 14.33
CA PHE A 82 -23.88 16.86 14.02
C PHE A 82 -24.35 16.02 15.20
N ILE A 83 -23.42 15.41 15.95
CA ILE A 83 -23.74 14.66 17.17
C ILE A 83 -24.36 15.60 18.20
N THR A 84 -23.76 16.75 18.49
CA THR A 84 -24.31 17.68 19.50
C THR A 84 -25.69 18.22 19.11
N ILE A 85 -25.92 18.56 17.85
CA ILE A 85 -27.25 18.95 17.37
C ILE A 85 -28.28 17.84 17.61
N HIS A 86 -27.93 16.60 17.30
CA HIS A 86 -28.84 15.45 17.47
C HIS A 86 -29.15 15.17 18.95
N PHE A 87 -28.23 15.47 19.86
CA PHE A 87 -28.46 15.31 21.31
C PHE A 87 -29.19 16.50 21.96
N ILE A 88 -29.13 17.68 21.36
CA ILE A 88 -29.82 18.90 21.85
C ILE A 88 -31.28 18.96 21.38
N ARG A 89 -31.61 18.29 20.27
CA ARG A 89 -32.98 18.08 19.79
C ARG A 89 -33.66 16.94 20.53
#